data_AF-A0A2E7SUD4-F1
#
_entry.id   AF-A0A2E7SUD4-F1
#
_cell.length_a   1.000
_cell.length_b   1.000
_cell.length_c   1.000
_cell.angle_alpha   90.00
_cell.angle_beta   90.00
_cell.angle_gamma   90.00
#
_symmetry.space_group_name_H-M   'P 1'
#
loop_
_entity.id
_entity.type
_entity.pdbx_description
1 polymer ?
#
loop_
_entity_poly.entity_id
_entity_poly.type
_entity_poly.pdbx_seq_one_letter_code
_entity_poly.pdbx_strand_id
1 'polypeptide(L)'
;MKRYEFEDLISDYLENSLSLKKRKDFELYLFENPDSAEIVDQMKNTIMQMKSVERVTTSVDFMDRLMNKVQVSKNDTRQYIADQSTIFGFTPLYASVMTSLVLALVFVGFQLFSPDLPLSTSESSTMAQEKPPAFLDQIIPAQEPDSDLTAAENDSLYKDKMDKTNKDYSGKIRFVKD
;
A
#
# COMPACT_ATOMS: atom_id res chain seq x y z
N MET A 1 -34.89 36.30 -4.12
CA MET A 1 -34.13 35.10 -3.69
C MET A 1 -32.69 35.53 -3.40
N LYS A 2 -31.98 34.89 -2.46
CA LYS A 2 -30.53 35.14 -2.27
C LYS A 2 -29.70 34.26 -3.21
N ARG A 3 -28.45 34.65 -3.49
CA ARG A 3 -27.54 33.88 -4.36
C ARG A 3 -27.41 32.41 -3.94
N TYR A 4 -27.24 32.12 -2.65
CA TYR A 4 -27.12 30.75 -2.16
C TYR A 4 -28.40 29.92 -2.33
N GLU A 5 -29.57 30.55 -2.16
CA GLU A 5 -30.86 29.91 -2.40
C GLU A 5 -31.06 29.63 -3.89
N PHE A 6 -30.60 30.54 -4.75
CA PHE A 6 -30.60 30.33 -6.19
C PHE A 6 -29.74 29.12 -6.57
N GLU A 7 -28.47 29.09 -6.13
CA GLU A 7 -27.51 28.01 -6.45
C GLU A 7 -28.02 26.63 -6.00
N ASP A 8 -28.67 26.54 -4.83
CA ASP A 8 -29.28 25.31 -4.31
C ASP A 8 -30.44 24.81 -5.19
N LEU A 9 -31.22 25.74 -5.75
CA LEU A 9 -32.42 25.43 -6.54
C LEU A 9 -32.14 25.22 -8.04
N ILE A 10 -30.92 25.45 -8.54
CA ILE A 10 -30.60 25.29 -9.97
C ILE A 10 -30.82 23.85 -10.42
N SER A 11 -30.30 22.89 -9.65
CA SER A 11 -30.45 21.46 -9.97
C SER A 11 -31.92 21.07 -10.04
N ASP A 12 -32.69 21.47 -9.04
CA ASP A 12 -34.13 21.20 -8.99
C ASP A 12 -34.90 21.86 -10.15
N TYR A 13 -34.49 23.07 -10.55
CA TYR A 13 -35.08 23.77 -11.68
C TYR A 13 -34.82 23.04 -13.00
N LEU A 14 -33.55 22.63 -13.24
CA LEU A 14 -33.12 21.93 -14.45
C LEU A 14 -33.72 20.52 -14.56
N GLU A 15 -33.95 19.85 -13.44
CA GLU A 15 -34.57 18.52 -13.36
C GLU A 15 -36.11 18.56 -13.29
N ASN A 16 -36.71 19.77 -13.32
CA ASN A 16 -38.15 19.96 -13.24
C ASN A 16 -38.78 19.41 -11.93
N SER A 17 -38.04 19.44 -10.82
CA SER A 17 -38.50 18.99 -9.49
C SER A 17 -39.07 20.13 -8.62
N LEU A 18 -38.93 21.40 -9.02
CA LEU A 18 -39.47 22.54 -8.28
C LEU A 18 -41.00 22.59 -8.28
N SER A 19 -41.58 23.00 -7.14
CA SER A 19 -43.01 23.34 -7.06
C SER A 19 -43.33 24.58 -7.91
N LEU A 20 -44.55 24.66 -8.45
CA LEU A 20 -44.97 25.77 -9.33
C LEU A 20 -44.72 27.17 -8.72
N LYS A 21 -44.98 27.32 -7.41
CA LYS A 21 -44.72 28.57 -6.70
C LYS A 21 -43.24 28.93 -6.71
N LYS A 22 -42.37 27.98 -6.32
CA LYS A 22 -40.91 28.19 -6.27
C LYS A 22 -40.33 28.44 -7.66
N ARG A 23 -40.83 27.74 -8.69
CA ARG A 23 -40.41 27.97 -10.08
C ARG A 23 -40.70 29.40 -10.51
N LYS A 24 -41.89 29.93 -10.21
CA LYS A 24 -42.22 31.32 -10.53
C LYS A 24 -41.28 32.31 -9.84
N ASP A 25 -40.99 32.09 -8.55
CA ASP A 25 -40.06 32.93 -7.78
C ASP A 25 -38.62 32.86 -8.35
N PHE A 26 -38.21 31.68 -8.82
CA PHE A 26 -36.91 31.43 -9.45
C PHE A 26 -36.81 32.10 -10.83
N GLU A 27 -37.84 31.96 -11.68
CA GLU A 27 -37.89 32.61 -13.00
C GLU A 27 -37.93 34.14 -12.89
N LEU A 28 -38.64 34.68 -11.89
CA LEU A 28 -38.61 36.11 -11.61
C LEU A 28 -37.20 36.57 -11.22
N TYR A 29 -36.51 35.80 -10.38
CA TYR A 29 -35.12 36.09 -10.02
C TYR A 29 -34.18 36.05 -11.23
N LEU A 30 -34.34 35.10 -12.14
CA LEU A 30 -33.58 35.03 -13.39
C LEU A 30 -33.83 36.24 -14.29
N PHE A 31 -35.08 36.71 -14.37
CA PHE A 31 -35.43 37.90 -15.14
C PHE A 31 -34.76 39.17 -14.58
N GLU A 32 -34.70 39.29 -13.25
CA GLU A 32 -34.07 40.42 -12.57
C GLU A 32 -32.52 40.37 -12.59
N ASN A 33 -31.92 39.17 -12.76
CA ASN A 33 -30.48 38.96 -12.66
C ASN A 33 -29.94 38.22 -13.90
N PRO A 34 -29.53 38.94 -14.96
CA PRO A 34 -29.07 38.33 -16.21
C PRO A 34 -27.84 37.43 -16.02
N ASP A 35 -26.92 37.78 -15.09
CA ASP A 35 -25.76 36.95 -14.77
C ASP A 35 -26.17 35.56 -14.26
N SER A 36 -27.26 35.48 -13.50
CA SER A 36 -27.78 34.19 -13.00
C SER A 36 -28.46 33.39 -14.11
N ALA A 37 -29.12 34.06 -15.06
CA ALA A 37 -29.70 33.42 -16.24
C ALA A 37 -28.63 32.79 -17.14
N GLU A 38 -27.51 33.48 -17.34
CA GLU A 38 -26.39 32.95 -18.12
C GLU A 38 -25.85 31.65 -17.53
N ILE A 39 -25.70 31.56 -16.20
CA ILE A 39 -25.26 30.34 -15.51
C ILE A 39 -26.21 29.17 -15.82
N VAL A 40 -27.52 29.39 -15.71
CA VAL A 40 -28.53 28.34 -15.98
C VAL A 40 -28.47 27.90 -17.43
N ASP A 41 -28.30 28.83 -18.37
CA ASP A 41 -28.19 28.53 -19.80
C ASP A 41 -26.90 27.75 -20.13
N GLN A 42 -25.77 28.11 -19.53
CA GLN A 42 -24.52 27.37 -19.65
C GLN A 42 -24.65 25.93 -19.12
N MET A 43 -25.29 25.74 -17.96
CA MET A 43 -25.54 24.41 -17.40
C MET A 43 -26.49 23.60 -18.28
N LYS A 44 -27.56 24.22 -18.80
CA LYS A 44 -28.49 23.58 -19.74
C LYS A 44 -27.77 23.14 -21.02
N ASN A 45 -26.91 24.00 -21.58
CA ASN A 45 -26.07 23.65 -22.73
C ASN A 45 -25.14 22.49 -22.44
N THR A 46 -24.50 22.48 -21.28
CA THR A 46 -23.62 21.39 -20.83
C THR A 46 -24.40 20.06 -20.75
N ILE A 47 -25.59 20.07 -20.15
CA ILE A 47 -26.47 18.89 -20.09
C ILE A 47 -26.84 18.40 -21.49
N MET A 48 -27.18 19.31 -22.41
CA MET A 48 -27.48 18.95 -23.80
C MET A 48 -26.27 18.34 -24.50
N GLN A 49 -25.07 18.89 -24.31
CA GLN A 49 -23.83 18.34 -24.84
C GLN A 49 -23.56 16.94 -24.28
N MET A 50 -23.70 16.74 -22.97
CA MET A 50 -23.54 15.43 -22.34
C MET A 50 -24.56 14.41 -22.86
N LYS A 51 -25.81 14.83 -23.09
CA LYS A 51 -26.85 13.99 -23.69
C LYS A 51 -26.58 13.67 -25.16
N SER A 52 -25.81 14.49 -25.86
CA SER A 52 -25.45 14.30 -27.26
C SER A 52 -24.27 13.34 -27.48
N VAL A 53 -23.57 12.96 -26.41
CA VAL A 53 -22.49 11.97 -26.48
C VAL A 53 -23.06 10.63 -26.96
N GLU A 54 -22.34 10.00 -27.89
CA GLU A 54 -22.73 8.71 -28.46
C GLU A 54 -22.90 7.67 -27.36
N ARG A 55 -24.05 6.99 -27.36
CA ARG A 55 -24.30 5.91 -26.41
C ARG A 55 -23.46 4.70 -26.81
N VAL A 56 -22.41 4.44 -26.04
CA VAL A 56 -21.60 3.23 -26.20
C VAL A 56 -22.31 2.04 -25.53
N THR A 57 -22.55 0.98 -26.30
CA THR A 57 -23.02 -0.29 -25.76
C THR A 57 -21.85 -1.19 -25.39
N THR A 58 -21.99 -1.98 -24.33
CA THR A 58 -20.98 -3.00 -23.99
C THR A 58 -21.01 -4.15 -25.00
N SER A 59 -19.90 -4.89 -25.13
CA SER A 59 -19.92 -6.16 -25.87
C SER A 59 -20.93 -7.13 -25.26
N VAL A 60 -21.50 -8.01 -26.07
CA VAL A 60 -22.50 -9.02 -25.64
C VAL A 60 -21.99 -9.82 -24.43
N ASP A 61 -20.70 -10.18 -24.43
CA ASP A 61 -20.08 -11.01 -23.37
C ASP A 61 -19.52 -10.20 -22.18
N PHE A 62 -19.77 -8.88 -22.10
CA PHE A 62 -19.15 -8.04 -21.08
C PHE A 62 -19.47 -8.51 -19.66
N MET A 63 -20.75 -8.82 -19.40
CA MET A 63 -21.21 -9.28 -18.09
C MET A 63 -20.59 -10.63 -17.71
N ASP A 64 -20.50 -11.56 -18.67
CA ASP A 64 -19.89 -12.87 -18.44
C ASP A 64 -18.40 -12.74 -18.12
N ARG A 65 -17.68 -11.90 -18.87
CA ARG A 65 -16.26 -11.62 -18.61
C ARG A 65 -16.03 -10.94 -17.26
N LEU A 66 -16.90 -9.99 -16.90
CA LEU A 66 -16.84 -9.31 -15.61
C LEU A 66 -17.06 -10.31 -14.46
N MET A 67 -18.09 -11.13 -14.56
CA MET A 67 -18.42 -12.13 -13.55
C MET A 67 -17.30 -13.16 -13.38
N ASN A 68 -16.74 -13.66 -14.49
CA ASN A 68 -15.60 -14.56 -14.46
C ASN A 68 -14.40 -13.92 -13.75
N LYS A 69 -14.06 -12.66 -14.09
CA LYS A 69 -12.96 -11.94 -13.45
C LYS A 69 -13.16 -11.76 -11.94
N VAL A 70 -14.38 -11.45 -11.51
CA VAL A 70 -14.73 -11.37 -10.08
C VAL A 70 -14.53 -12.72 -9.39
N GLN A 71 -15.00 -13.81 -10.01
CA GLN A 71 -14.85 -15.16 -9.45
C GLN A 71 -13.38 -15.61 -9.36
N VAL A 72 -12.59 -15.39 -10.40
CA VAL A 72 -11.15 -15.69 -10.41
C VAL A 72 -10.44 -14.92 -9.30
N SER A 73 -10.69 -13.60 -9.20
CA SER A 73 -10.06 -12.77 -8.16
C SER A 73 -10.43 -13.20 -6.73
N LYS A 74 -11.65 -13.70 -6.50
CA LYS A 74 -12.09 -14.25 -5.22
C LYS A 74 -11.34 -15.53 -4.84
N ASN A 75 -10.96 -16.33 -5.84
CA ASN A 75 -10.24 -17.58 -5.64
C ASN A 75 -8.72 -17.35 -5.45
N ASP A 76 -8.16 -16.29 -6.06
CA ASP A 76 -6.74 -15.93 -5.91
C ASP A 76 -6.39 -15.42 -4.50
N THR A 77 -7.33 -14.79 -3.77
CA THR A 77 -7.08 -14.36 -2.38
C THR A 77 -7.01 -15.53 -1.38
N ARG A 78 -7.20 -16.78 -1.82
CA ARG A 78 -7.10 -17.99 -1.00
C ARG A 78 -5.83 -18.80 -1.26
N GLN A 79 -4.71 -18.16 -1.62
CA GLN A 79 -3.40 -18.77 -1.34
C GLN A 79 -3.14 -18.68 0.17
N TYR A 80 -3.89 -19.50 0.92
CA TYR A 80 -3.57 -19.84 2.30
C TYR A 80 -2.21 -20.53 2.27
N ILE A 81 -1.17 -19.81 2.69
CA ILE A 81 0.14 -20.40 2.97
C ILE A 81 -0.16 -21.53 3.96
N ALA A 82 0.11 -22.76 3.51
CA ALA A 82 -0.18 -23.96 4.27
C ALA A 82 0.25 -23.77 5.72
N ASP A 83 -0.69 -24.04 6.63
CA ASP A 83 -0.55 -23.91 8.08
C ASP A 83 0.79 -24.53 8.49
N GLN A 84 1.80 -23.69 8.73
CA GLN A 84 3.08 -24.17 9.21
C GLN A 84 2.79 -24.70 10.60
N SER A 85 2.83 -26.02 10.78
CA SER A 85 2.51 -26.67 12.05
C SER A 85 3.35 -26.04 13.16
N THR A 86 2.77 -25.11 13.91
CA THR A 86 3.43 -24.44 15.02
C THR A 86 3.34 -25.34 16.24
N ILE A 87 4.45 -25.47 16.96
CA ILE A 87 4.47 -26.20 18.22
C ILE A 87 4.47 -25.13 19.30
N PHE A 88 3.42 -25.09 20.12
CA PHE A 88 3.25 -24.08 21.17
C PHE A 88 3.31 -22.62 20.67
N GLY A 89 2.79 -22.37 19.45
CA GLY A 89 2.79 -21.03 18.84
C GLY A 89 4.13 -20.57 18.26
N PHE A 90 5.17 -21.42 18.28
CA PHE A 90 6.45 -21.15 17.64
C PHE A 90 6.62 -21.96 16.35
N THR A 91 7.29 -21.37 15.34
CA THR A 91 7.81 -22.11 14.19
C THR A 91 8.87 -23.14 14.69
N PRO A 92 8.97 -24.35 14.11
CA PRO A 92 9.89 -25.39 14.58
C PRO A 92 11.34 -24.94 14.81
N LEU A 93 11.84 -24.02 13.97
CA LEU A 93 13.17 -23.42 14.13
C LEU A 93 13.29 -22.60 15.43
N TYR A 94 12.32 -21.73 15.72
CA TYR A 94 12.33 -20.90 16.92
C TYR A 94 12.08 -21.71 18.19
N ALA A 95 11.26 -22.76 18.11
CA ALA A 95 11.04 -23.69 19.22
C ALA A 95 12.35 -24.40 19.62
N SER A 96 13.16 -24.82 18.63
CA SER A 96 14.48 -25.42 18.88
C SER A 96 15.43 -24.43 19.58
N VAL A 97 15.50 -23.19 19.10
CA VAL A 97 16.38 -22.17 19.71
C VAL A 97 15.97 -21.88 21.15
N MET A 98 14.67 -21.68 21.41
CA MET A 98 14.17 -21.38 22.75
C MET A 98 14.37 -22.54 23.74
N THR A 99 14.07 -23.77 23.32
CA THR A 99 14.30 -24.95 24.16
C THR A 99 15.77 -25.16 24.46
N SER A 100 16.66 -24.95 23.47
CA SER A 100 18.11 -25.02 23.68
C SER A 100 18.61 -23.98 24.68
N LEU A 101 18.08 -22.74 24.62
CA LEU A 101 18.45 -21.67 25.54
C LEU A 101 17.98 -21.97 26.97
N VAL A 102 16.76 -22.47 27.13
CA VAL A 102 16.23 -22.87 28.45
C VAL A 102 17.07 -24.00 29.04
N LEU A 103 17.42 -25.02 28.25
CA LEU A 103 18.29 -26.11 28.71
C LEU A 103 19.68 -25.61 29.11
N ALA A 104 20.27 -24.69 28.33
CA ALA A 104 21.56 -24.08 28.65
C ALA A 104 21.51 -23.29 29.97
N LEU A 105 20.46 -22.49 30.18
CA LEU A 105 20.27 -21.74 31.44
C LEU A 105 20.07 -22.67 32.64
N VAL A 106 19.28 -23.73 32.48
CA VAL A 106 19.10 -24.75 33.52
C VAL A 106 20.43 -25.44 33.83
N PHE A 107 21.21 -25.79 32.80
CA PHE A 107 22.52 -26.43 32.97
C PHE A 107 23.51 -25.52 33.71
N VAL A 108 23.63 -24.25 33.30
CA VAL A 108 24.47 -23.26 34.01
C VAL A 108 23.97 -23.04 35.44
N GLY A 109 22.65 -23.01 35.64
CA GLY A 109 22.04 -22.96 36.97
C GLY A 109 22.43 -24.16 37.83
N PHE A 110 22.34 -25.38 37.31
CA PHE A 110 22.79 -26.59 38.01
C PHE A 110 24.28 -26.53 38.34
N GLN A 111 25.12 -26.11 37.39
CA GLN A 111 26.56 -25.94 37.63
C GLN A 111 26.86 -24.92 38.74
N LEU A 112 26.07 -23.84 38.81
CA LEU A 112 26.23 -22.76 39.78
C LEU A 112 25.77 -23.15 41.19
N PHE A 113 24.68 -23.93 41.31
CA PHE A 113 24.09 -24.33 42.59
C PHE A 113 24.52 -25.73 43.07
N SER A 114 25.17 -26.54 42.23
CA SER A 114 25.64 -27.89 42.56
C SER A 114 26.96 -28.19 41.83
N PRO A 115 28.11 -27.70 42.34
CA PRO A 115 29.41 -27.86 41.69
C PRO A 115 29.99 -29.27 41.73
N ASP A 116 29.41 -30.21 42.49
CA ASP A 116 29.97 -31.55 42.73
C ASP A 116 29.52 -32.63 41.74
N LEU A 117 28.97 -32.27 40.57
CA LEU A 117 28.73 -33.26 39.51
C LEU A 117 30.02 -33.49 38.68
N PRO A 118 30.56 -34.71 38.61
CA PRO A 118 31.75 -34.98 37.82
C PRO A 118 31.37 -35.01 36.33
N LEU A 119 31.43 -33.85 35.68
CA LEU A 119 31.50 -33.80 34.22
C LEU A 119 32.94 -34.17 33.85
N SER A 120 33.16 -35.36 33.31
CA SER A 120 34.45 -35.77 32.77
C SER A 120 34.81 -34.90 31.55
N THR A 121 35.30 -33.69 31.81
CA THR A 121 36.16 -32.98 30.88
C THR A 121 37.45 -33.77 30.79
N SER A 122 37.61 -34.51 29.69
CA SER A 122 38.85 -35.17 29.35
C SER A 122 39.90 -34.08 29.14
N GLU A 123 40.73 -33.84 30.16
CA GLU A 123 41.92 -33.02 30.03
C GLU A 123 42.91 -33.75 29.13
N SER A 124 42.88 -33.44 27.83
CA SER A 124 43.99 -33.77 26.95
C SER A 124 45.05 -32.69 27.10
N SER A 125 45.95 -32.90 28.06
CA SER A 125 47.21 -32.19 28.16
C SER A 125 48.02 -32.44 26.88
N THR A 126 47.95 -31.49 25.95
CA THR A 126 48.79 -31.52 24.75
C THR A 126 49.81 -30.40 24.91
N MET A 127 51.05 -30.79 25.19
CA MET A 127 52.20 -29.90 25.27
C MET A 127 52.32 -29.08 23.97
N ALA A 128 52.21 -27.76 24.09
CA ALA A 128 52.44 -26.85 22.98
C ALA A 128 53.94 -26.66 22.78
N GLN A 129 54.46 -27.27 21.72
CA GLN A 129 55.76 -26.95 21.13
C GLN A 129 55.67 -25.55 20.51
N GLU A 130 56.52 -24.63 20.96
CA GLU A 130 56.66 -23.30 20.38
C GLU A 130 57.06 -23.38 18.89
N LYS A 131 56.31 -22.67 18.05
CA LYS A 131 56.81 -22.17 16.76
C LYS A 131 56.24 -20.76 16.53
N PRO A 132 57.09 -19.74 16.27
CA PRO A 132 56.66 -18.35 16.21
C PRO A 132 55.88 -17.99 14.93
N PRO A 133 55.12 -16.88 14.94
CA PRO A 133 54.20 -16.50 13.86
C PRO A 133 54.93 -15.80 12.71
N ALA A 134 54.52 -16.11 11.48
CA ALA A 134 54.81 -15.26 10.32
C ALA A 134 53.62 -14.31 10.12
N PHE A 135 53.85 -13.02 10.35
CA PHE A 135 53.00 -11.92 9.88
C PHE A 135 53.31 -11.58 8.41
N LEU A 136 52.45 -10.74 7.83
CA LEU A 136 52.43 -10.10 6.49
C LEU A 136 51.38 -10.75 5.54
N ASP A 137 50.44 -10.03 4.93
CA ASP A 137 50.43 -8.61 4.58
C ASP A 137 49.00 -8.06 4.38
N GLN A 138 48.83 -6.78 4.69
CA GLN A 138 47.73 -5.92 4.24
C GLN A 138 47.91 -5.57 2.76
N ILE A 139 46.84 -5.56 1.95
CA ILE A 139 46.76 -4.67 0.78
C ILE A 139 45.33 -4.12 0.63
N ILE A 140 45.20 -2.81 0.84
CA ILE A 140 44.15 -1.95 0.26
C ILE A 140 44.80 -1.19 -0.91
N PRO A 141 44.06 -0.94 -2.00
CA PRO A 141 44.10 0.40 -2.60
C PRO A 141 42.66 0.91 -2.86
N ALA A 142 42.24 2.04 -2.30
CA ALA A 142 42.56 3.44 -2.66
C ALA A 142 41.56 4.01 -3.70
N GLN A 143 40.90 5.08 -3.27
CA GLN A 143 39.92 5.92 -3.95
C GLN A 143 40.62 7.07 -4.73
N GLU A 144 39.88 7.69 -5.66
CA GLU A 144 39.85 9.13 -6.06
C GLU A 144 40.10 9.46 -7.55
N PRO A 145 39.73 10.65 -8.09
CA PRO A 145 38.64 11.60 -7.75
C PRO A 145 37.93 12.27 -8.96
N ASP A 146 36.93 13.10 -8.63
CA ASP A 146 36.46 14.38 -9.23
C ASP A 146 35.97 14.51 -10.68
N SER A 147 34.81 15.15 -10.83
CA SER A 147 34.66 16.43 -11.54
C SER A 147 33.24 16.99 -11.38
N ASP A 148 33.13 18.09 -10.65
CA ASP A 148 32.04 19.06 -10.72
C ASP A 148 32.24 19.93 -11.96
N LEU A 149 31.21 20.12 -12.81
CA LEU A 149 31.04 21.28 -13.68
C LEU A 149 29.60 21.33 -14.25
N THR A 150 28.93 22.42 -13.90
CA THR A 150 27.64 22.99 -14.34
C THR A 150 27.23 22.82 -15.81
N ALA A 151 25.93 22.56 -16.09
CA ALA A 151 25.14 23.18 -17.16
C ALA A 151 23.64 22.85 -17.05
N ALA A 152 22.81 23.81 -17.45
CA ALA A 152 21.37 23.90 -17.25
C ALA A 152 20.50 22.99 -18.14
N GLU A 153 19.30 22.73 -17.60
CA GLU A 153 17.98 22.47 -18.19
C GLU A 153 17.89 21.71 -19.52
N ASN A 154 17.35 20.49 -19.44
CA ASN A 154 16.42 19.98 -20.45
C ASN A 154 15.21 19.39 -19.70
N ASP A 155 14.10 20.12 -19.67
CA ASP A 155 12.80 19.60 -19.25
C ASP A 155 12.33 18.56 -20.28
N SER A 156 12.74 17.31 -20.08
CA SER A 156 12.22 16.17 -20.80
C SER A 156 11.37 15.35 -19.84
N LEU A 157 10.08 15.23 -20.14
CA LEU A 157 9.14 14.33 -19.46
C LEU A 157 9.61 12.88 -19.63
N TYR A 158 10.42 12.42 -18.68
CA TYR A 158 10.84 11.03 -18.58
C TYR A 158 9.62 10.22 -18.15
N LYS A 159 8.97 9.54 -19.09
CA LYS A 159 8.09 8.42 -18.77
C LYS A 159 8.98 7.33 -18.18
N ASP A 160 9.13 7.37 -16.87
CA ASP A 160 9.66 6.24 -16.12
C ASP A 160 8.86 5.01 -16.56
N LYS A 161 9.57 4.01 -17.07
CA LYS A 161 8.98 2.70 -17.28
C LYS A 161 8.57 2.29 -15.88
N MET A 162 7.28 2.42 -15.57
CA MET A 162 6.75 1.97 -14.29
C MET A 162 7.11 0.50 -14.18
N ASP A 163 8.19 0.25 -13.47
CA ASP A 163 8.50 -1.05 -12.95
C ASP A 163 7.27 -1.43 -12.15
N LYS A 164 6.67 -2.57 -12.50
CA LYS A 164 5.47 -3.07 -11.82
C LYS A 164 5.90 -3.47 -10.41
N THR A 165 6.10 -2.48 -9.56
CA THR A 165 6.26 -2.69 -8.13
C THR A 165 4.93 -3.27 -7.68
N ASN A 166 4.95 -4.57 -7.39
CA ASN A 166 3.88 -5.26 -6.73
C ASN A 166 3.74 -4.65 -5.33
N LYS A 167 2.98 -3.55 -5.26
CA LYS A 167 2.68 -2.89 -4.00
C LYS A 167 1.58 -3.70 -3.33
N ASP A 168 1.95 -4.43 -2.29
CA ASP A 168 1.00 -5.09 -1.41
C ASP A 168 0.34 -4.06 -0.49
N TYR A 169 -0.98 -3.94 -0.61
CA TYR A 169 -1.82 -3.06 0.20
C TYR A 169 -2.64 -3.81 1.27
N SER A 170 -2.44 -5.13 1.40
CA SER A 170 -3.20 -6.02 2.30
C SER A 170 -3.19 -5.56 3.77
N GLY A 171 -2.14 -4.87 4.21
CA GLY A 171 -2.02 -4.34 5.57
C GLY A 171 -2.51 -2.91 5.81
N LYS A 172 -2.90 -2.16 4.77
CA LYS A 172 -3.17 -0.71 4.88
C LYS A 172 -4.66 -0.33 4.85
N ILE A 173 -5.55 -1.27 4.57
CA ILE A 173 -6.98 -1.01 4.47
C ILE A 173 -7.65 -1.51 5.76
N ARG A 174 -8.15 -0.58 6.58
CA ARG A 174 -8.98 -0.90 7.75
C ARG A 174 -10.43 -0.53 7.41
N PHE A 175 -11.30 -1.53 7.36
CA PHE A 175 -12.74 -1.29 7.26
C PHE A 175 -13.26 -0.91 8.64
N VAL A 176 -13.93 0.24 8.72
CA VAL A 176 -14.69 0.64 9.90
C VAL A 176 -15.96 -0.22 9.90
N LYS A 177 -16.24 -0.93 11.00
CA LYS A 177 -17.49 -1.67 11.16
C LYS A 177 -18.63 -0.69 11.47
N ASP A 178 -19.80 -0.96 10.88
CA ASP A 178 -21.09 -0.39 11.29
C ASP A 178 -21.52 -0.90 12.68
#